data_AF-A0A7W6RAM2-F1
#
_entry.id   AF-A0A7W6RAM2-F1
#
_cell.length_a   1.000
_cell.length_b   1.000
_cell.length_c   1.000
_cell.angle_alpha   90.00
_cell.angle_beta   90.00
_cell.angle_gamma   90.00
#
_symmetry.space_group_name_H-M   'P 1'
#
loop_
_entity.id
_entity.type
_entity.pdbx_description
1 polymer ?
#
loop_
_entity_poly.entity_id
_entity_poly.type
_entity_poly.pdbx_seq_one_letter_code
_entity_poly.pdbx_strand_id
1 'polypeptide(L)'
;MEPRPAHIIAMLELHHGRMVARLRNVLDTQVRRAPEAGVITNELGFLALEAEAYRAFVHAHADQLARVAPVTDAGSGGEDEHVLRDAADSLYFDILHINDRVDRDGESDPGVVTRIARVGADFLEYTRRCHLSIQRRRADRVSAIRAVIARGTVPLAASYVPWTGCS
;
A
#
# COMPACT_ATOMS: atom_id res chain seq x y z
N MET A 1 -10.14 -14.80 -14.64
CA MET A 1 -10.89 -13.53 -14.69
C MET A 1 -10.01 -12.50 -14.01
N GLU A 2 -9.48 -11.50 -14.72
CA GLU A 2 -8.57 -10.53 -14.10
C GLU A 2 -9.31 -9.65 -13.07
N PRO A 3 -8.70 -9.37 -11.90
CA PRO A 3 -9.30 -8.52 -10.89
C PRO A 3 -9.50 -7.09 -11.43
N ARG A 4 -10.63 -6.47 -11.06
CA ARG A 4 -10.93 -5.10 -11.50
C ARG A 4 -9.92 -4.12 -10.86
N PRO A 5 -9.48 -3.06 -11.57
CA PRO A 5 -8.57 -2.03 -11.05
C PRO A 5 -8.96 -1.47 -9.67
N ALA A 6 -10.25 -1.28 -9.41
CA ALA A 6 -10.75 -0.79 -8.12
C ALA A 6 -10.51 -1.78 -6.96
N HIS A 7 -10.56 -3.09 -7.23
CA HIS A 7 -10.30 -4.11 -6.24
C HIS A 7 -8.81 -4.14 -5.85
N ILE A 8 -7.92 -4.00 -6.84
CA ILE A 8 -6.47 -3.96 -6.64
C ILE A 8 -6.08 -2.75 -5.79
N ILE A 9 -6.63 -1.57 -6.09
CA ILE A 9 -6.41 -0.35 -5.30
C ILE A 9 -6.91 -0.55 -3.87
N ALA A 10 -8.11 -1.10 -3.68
CA ALA A 10 -8.66 -1.33 -2.34
C ALA A 10 -7.80 -2.31 -1.52
N MET A 11 -7.29 -3.37 -2.15
CA MET A 11 -6.38 -4.32 -1.49
C MET A 11 -5.04 -3.68 -1.16
N LEU A 12 -4.49 -2.86 -2.06
CA LEU A 12 -3.26 -2.10 -1.79
C LEU A 12 -3.43 -1.16 -0.60
N GLU A 13 -4.52 -0.38 -0.56
CA GLU A 13 -4.85 0.51 0.54
C GLU A 13 -5.08 -0.24 1.86
N LEU A 14 -5.69 -1.43 1.81
CA LEU A 14 -5.86 -2.30 2.97
C LEU A 14 -4.51 -2.72 3.56
N HIS A 15 -3.59 -3.22 2.73
CA HIS A 15 -2.25 -3.60 3.16
C HIS A 15 -1.50 -2.39 3.76
N HIS A 16 -1.55 -1.24 3.08
CA HIS A 16 -0.95 -0.01 3.60
C HIS A 16 -1.52 0.38 4.96
N GLY A 17 -2.85 0.38 5.11
CA GLY A 17 -3.52 0.71 6.36
C GLY A 17 -3.13 -0.23 7.50
N ARG A 18 -3.06 -1.54 7.23
CA ARG A 18 -2.66 -2.55 8.23
C ARG A 18 -1.22 -2.38 8.66
N MET A 19 -0.27 -2.24 7.72
CA MET A 19 1.14 -2.03 8.06
C MET A 19 1.36 -0.73 8.83
N VAL A 20 0.71 0.37 8.44
CA VAL A 20 0.79 1.65 9.19
C VAL A 20 0.23 1.51 10.59
N ALA A 21 -0.90 0.82 10.77
CA ALA A 21 -1.48 0.60 12.09
C ALA A 21 -0.54 -0.20 13.00
N ARG A 22 0.10 -1.26 12.46
CA ARG A 22 1.10 -2.06 13.20
C ARG A 22 2.33 -1.25 13.58
N LEU A 23 2.88 -0.47 12.65
CA LEU A 23 4.01 0.41 12.93
C LEU A 23 3.69 1.44 14.03
N ARG A 24 2.48 2.00 14.03
CA ARG A 24 2.01 2.89 15.11
C ARG A 24 1.93 2.16 16.45
N ASN A 25 1.37 0.95 16.48
CA ASN A 25 1.31 0.15 17.70
C ASN A 25 2.72 -0.14 18.26
N VAL A 26 3.68 -0.49 17.40
CA VAL A 26 5.07 -0.73 17.81
C VAL A 26 5.68 0.55 18.41
N LEU A 27 5.56 1.68 17.71
CA LEU A 27 6.11 2.96 18.18
C LEU A 27 5.44 3.44 19.48
N ASP A 28 4.11 3.35 19.58
CA ASP A 28 3.36 3.72 20.78
C ASP A 28 3.73 2.82 21.97
N THR A 29 3.96 1.53 21.72
CA THR A 29 4.38 0.58 22.76
C THR A 29 5.79 0.89 23.26
N GLN A 30 6.71 1.22 22.35
CA GLN A 30 8.08 1.62 22.67
C GLN A 30 8.17 2.93 23.46
N VAL A 31 7.25 3.88 23.21
CA VAL A 31 7.22 5.17 23.93
C VAL A 31 6.65 5.04 25.35
N ARG A 32 5.84 4.01 25.64
CA ARG A 32 5.25 3.81 26.97
C ARG A 32 6.32 3.30 27.94
N ARG A 33 6.33 3.83 29.17
CA ARG A 33 7.36 3.55 30.20
C ARG A 33 7.41 2.10 30.72
N ALA A 34 6.46 1.25 30.35
CA ALA A 34 6.42 -0.16 30.76
C ALA A 34 5.55 -0.97 29.78
N PRO A 35 6.06 -1.31 28.58
CA PRO A 35 5.37 -2.27 27.73
C PRO A 35 5.40 -3.65 28.42
N GLU A 36 4.30 -4.39 28.32
CA GLU A 36 4.30 -5.80 28.71
C GLU A 36 5.33 -6.55 27.84
N ALA A 37 6.10 -7.44 28.46
CA ALA A 37 7.14 -8.19 27.76
C ALA A 37 6.54 -8.98 26.59
N GLY A 38 7.15 -8.89 25.41
CA GLY A 38 6.73 -9.64 24.22
C GLY A 38 5.72 -8.91 23.34
N VAL A 39 5.18 -7.75 23.76
CA VAL A 39 4.22 -7.01 22.92
C VAL A 39 4.88 -6.49 21.64
N ILE A 40 6.11 -5.97 21.74
CA ILE A 40 6.85 -5.45 20.57
C ILE A 40 7.18 -6.60 19.62
N THR A 41 7.64 -7.72 20.15
CA THR A 41 7.94 -8.94 19.39
C THR A 41 6.70 -9.43 18.65
N ASN A 42 5.54 -9.49 19.34
CA ASN A 42 4.28 -9.90 18.72
C ASN A 42 3.84 -8.94 17.60
N GLU A 43 3.91 -7.63 17.83
CA GLU A 43 3.54 -6.64 16.81
C GLU A 43 4.50 -6.65 15.60
N LEU A 44 5.80 -6.89 15.81
CA LEU A 44 6.77 -7.09 14.74
C LEU A 44 6.52 -8.39 13.97
N GLY A 45 6.16 -9.47 14.65
CA GLY A 45 5.74 -10.72 14.00
C GLY A 45 4.50 -10.52 13.12
N PHE A 46 3.49 -9.79 13.61
CA PHE A 46 2.32 -9.43 12.80
C PHE A 46 2.68 -8.51 11.63
N LEU A 47 3.59 -7.56 11.83
CA LEU A 47 4.08 -6.69 10.76
C LEU A 47 4.82 -7.49 9.68
N ALA A 48 5.63 -8.48 10.06
CA ALA A 48 6.33 -9.35 9.12
C ALA A 48 5.36 -10.19 8.27
N LEU A 49 4.32 -10.76 8.89
CA LEU A 49 3.27 -11.51 8.17
C LEU A 49 2.50 -10.61 7.20
N GLU A 50 2.16 -9.39 7.61
CA GLU A 50 1.45 -8.45 6.73
C GLU A 50 2.37 -7.96 5.58
N ALA A 51 3.66 -7.75 5.84
CA ALA A 51 4.64 -7.40 4.82
C ALA A 51 4.85 -8.52 3.81
N GLU A 52 4.85 -9.79 4.25
CA GLU A 52 4.88 -10.95 3.37
C GLU A 52 3.63 -11.02 2.48
N ALA A 53 2.45 -10.84 3.07
CA ALA A 53 1.19 -10.83 2.34
C ALA A 53 1.15 -9.68 1.31
N TYR A 54 1.59 -8.48 1.70
CA TYR A 54 1.75 -7.33 0.82
C TYR A 54 2.72 -7.62 -0.33
N ARG A 55 3.89 -8.19 -0.03
CA ARG A 55 4.89 -8.58 -1.03
C ARG A 55 4.32 -9.58 -2.02
N ALA A 56 3.68 -10.65 -1.55
CA ALA A 56 3.02 -11.63 -2.41
C ALA A 56 1.94 -10.97 -3.30
N PHE A 57 1.14 -10.06 -2.73
CA PHE A 57 0.15 -9.30 -3.47
C PHE A 57 0.79 -8.42 -4.56
N VAL A 58 1.84 -7.66 -4.24
CA VAL A 58 2.56 -6.81 -5.21
C VAL A 58 3.15 -7.66 -6.31
N HIS A 59 3.84 -8.76 -5.99
CA HIS A 59 4.42 -9.65 -6.99
C HIS A 59 3.37 -10.21 -7.96
N ALA A 60 2.21 -10.61 -7.44
CA ALA A 60 1.11 -11.16 -8.23
C ALA A 60 0.37 -10.11 -9.09
N HIS A 61 0.44 -8.82 -8.73
CA HIS A 61 -0.33 -7.75 -9.39
C HIS A 61 0.54 -6.60 -9.91
N ALA A 62 1.86 -6.78 -10.01
CA ALA A 62 2.81 -5.70 -10.30
C ALA A 62 2.47 -4.96 -11.62
N ASP A 63 2.15 -5.69 -12.69
CA ASP A 63 1.72 -5.13 -13.98
C ASP A 63 0.47 -4.24 -13.88
N GLN A 64 -0.46 -4.63 -13.02
CA GLN A 64 -1.71 -3.91 -12.84
C GLN A 64 -1.47 -2.70 -11.95
N LEU A 65 -0.65 -2.84 -10.90
CA LEU A 65 -0.22 -1.76 -10.01
C LEU A 65 0.55 -0.67 -10.76
N ALA A 66 1.52 -1.02 -11.59
CA ALA A 66 2.23 -0.07 -12.46
C ALA A 66 1.25 0.74 -13.34
N ARG A 67 0.16 0.10 -13.79
CA ARG A 67 -0.88 0.74 -14.59
C ARG A 67 -1.85 1.59 -13.78
N VAL A 68 -2.06 1.38 -12.49
CA VAL A 68 -3.09 2.10 -11.71
C VAL A 68 -2.54 3.04 -10.65
N ALA A 69 -1.32 2.79 -10.17
CA ALA A 69 -0.64 3.51 -9.10
C ALA A 69 0.89 3.56 -9.34
N PRO A 70 1.36 4.20 -10.44
CA PRO A 70 2.78 4.35 -10.69
C PRO A 70 3.42 5.19 -9.57
N VAL A 71 4.56 4.74 -9.06
CA VAL A 71 5.24 5.36 -7.91
C VAL A 71 6.26 6.41 -8.35
N THR A 72 6.65 6.41 -9.63
CA THR A 72 7.61 7.36 -10.20
C THR A 72 6.92 8.65 -10.67
N ASP A 73 7.51 9.79 -10.29
CA ASP A 73 7.19 11.08 -10.90
C ASP A 73 7.87 11.10 -12.29
N ALA A 74 7.05 10.95 -13.34
CA ALA A 74 7.34 11.34 -14.73
C ALA A 74 8.62 10.80 -15.38
N GLY A 75 8.51 9.71 -16.18
CA GLY A 75 9.30 9.60 -17.41
C GLY A 75 10.02 8.27 -17.68
N SER A 76 10.15 7.36 -16.73
CA SER A 76 10.78 6.06 -16.93
C SER A 76 9.77 5.03 -17.43
N GLY A 77 9.57 4.99 -18.75
CA GLY A 77 8.74 3.97 -19.39
C GLY A 77 9.29 2.57 -19.16
N GLY A 78 8.55 1.73 -18.44
CA GLY A 78 8.74 0.27 -18.40
C GLY A 78 9.41 -0.32 -17.15
N GLU A 79 10.06 0.49 -16.30
CA GLU A 79 10.78 -0.04 -15.12
C GLU A 79 9.93 -0.10 -13.83
N ASP A 80 8.73 0.48 -13.85
CA ASP A 80 7.88 0.61 -12.65
C ASP A 80 7.47 -0.74 -12.02
N GLU A 81 7.34 -1.81 -12.80
CA GLU A 81 6.98 -3.14 -12.30
C GLU A 81 8.10 -3.73 -11.41
N HIS A 82 9.34 -3.65 -11.88
CA HIS A 82 10.52 -4.12 -11.15
C HIS A 82 10.75 -3.28 -9.90
N VAL A 83 10.61 -1.96 -10.00
CA VAL A 83 10.75 -1.04 -8.87
C VAL A 83 9.74 -1.35 -7.76
N LEU A 84 8.50 -1.68 -8.11
CA LEU A 84 7.47 -2.07 -7.13
C LEU A 84 7.82 -3.37 -6.41
N ARG A 85 8.27 -4.39 -7.15
CA ARG A 85 8.67 -5.69 -6.58
C ARG A 85 9.89 -5.53 -5.68
N ASP A 86 10.92 -4.85 -6.15
CA ASP A 86 12.16 -4.63 -5.41
C ASP A 86 11.90 -3.82 -4.12
N ALA A 87 11.00 -2.83 -4.17
CA ALA A 87 10.60 -2.07 -2.98
C ALA A 87 9.83 -2.95 -1.97
N ALA A 88 8.94 -3.81 -2.45
CA ALA A 88 8.19 -4.73 -1.58
C ALA A 88 9.09 -5.80 -0.94
N ASP A 89 10.05 -6.33 -1.70
CA ASP A 89 11.07 -7.25 -1.19
C ASP A 89 11.99 -6.57 -0.18
N SER A 90 12.47 -5.36 -0.48
CA SER A 90 13.32 -4.58 0.43
C SER A 90 12.61 -4.32 1.77
N LEU A 91 11.35 -3.87 1.72
CA LEU A 91 10.54 -3.64 2.92
C LEU A 91 10.38 -4.92 3.76
N TYR A 92 10.10 -6.04 3.10
CA TYR A 92 9.96 -7.33 3.79
C TYR A 92 11.26 -7.75 4.49
N PHE A 93 12.39 -7.66 3.81
CA PHE A 93 13.69 -8.01 4.40
C PHE A 93 14.10 -7.07 5.53
N ASP A 94 13.82 -5.76 5.40
CA ASP A 94 14.07 -4.80 6.48
C ASP A 94 13.25 -5.13 7.73
N ILE A 95 11.98 -5.50 7.57
CA ILE A 95 11.11 -5.90 8.69
C ILE A 95 11.58 -7.21 9.33
N LEU A 96 11.95 -8.22 8.53
CA LEU A 96 12.52 -9.47 9.05
C LEU A 96 13.81 -9.20 9.84
N HIS A 97 14.68 -8.35 9.31
CA HIS A 97 15.94 -8.02 9.96
C HIS A 97 15.74 -7.28 11.29
N ILE A 98 14.69 -6.47 11.40
CA ILE A 98 14.28 -5.87 12.67
C ILE A 98 13.78 -6.94 13.64
N ASN A 99 12.92 -7.85 13.18
CA ASN A 99 12.36 -8.92 14.00
C ASN A 99 13.45 -9.83 14.58
N ASP A 100 14.36 -10.32 13.73
CA ASP A 100 15.50 -11.16 14.14
C ASP A 100 16.40 -10.47 15.17
N ARG A 101 16.51 -9.14 15.08
CA ARG A 101 17.33 -8.34 15.99
C ARG A 101 16.64 -8.17 17.34
N VAL A 102 15.32 -7.99 17.36
CA VAL A 102 14.55 -7.97 18.61
C VAL A 102 14.64 -9.30 19.33
N ASP A 103 14.54 -10.42 18.59
CA ASP A 103 14.69 -11.76 19.15
C ASP A 103 16.09 -12.00 19.76
N ARG A 104 17.12 -11.38 19.19
CA ARG A 104 18.52 -11.53 19.63
C ARG A 104 18.94 -10.58 20.75
N ASP A 105 18.68 -9.29 20.56
CA ASP A 105 19.22 -8.19 21.37
C ASP A 105 18.20 -7.71 22.42
N GLY A 106 16.94 -8.15 22.31
CA GLY A 106 15.84 -7.79 23.20
C GLY A 106 15.07 -6.55 22.75
N GLU A 107 13.82 -6.44 23.21
CA GLU A 107 12.88 -5.37 22.84
C GLU A 107 13.32 -3.96 23.24
N SER A 108 14.22 -3.87 24.24
CA SER A 108 14.71 -2.60 24.80
C SER A 108 15.99 -2.07 24.13
N ASP A 109 16.52 -2.74 23.09
CA ASP A 109 17.70 -2.25 22.37
C ASP A 109 17.41 -0.88 21.70
N PRO A 110 18.16 0.19 22.01
CA PRO A 110 17.93 1.50 21.41
C PRO A 110 18.07 1.53 19.87
N GLY A 111 18.86 0.59 19.32
CA GLY A 111 19.05 0.44 17.87
C GLY A 111 17.80 -0.09 17.16
N VAL A 112 16.98 -0.89 17.83
CA VAL A 112 15.70 -1.40 17.33
C VAL A 112 14.73 -0.24 17.06
N VAL A 113 14.57 0.68 18.01
CA VAL A 113 13.63 1.83 17.88
C VAL A 113 14.00 2.70 16.68
N THR A 114 15.28 3.01 16.53
CA THR A 114 15.76 3.86 15.43
C THR A 114 15.51 3.21 14.07
N ARG A 115 15.68 1.89 13.97
CA ARG A 115 15.42 1.15 12.72
C ARG A 115 13.94 1.06 12.40
N ILE A 116 13.09 0.77 13.38
CA ILE A 116 11.63 0.78 13.20
C ILE A 116 11.16 2.15 12.72
N ALA A 117 11.66 3.22 13.34
CA ALA A 117 11.31 4.59 12.93
C ALA A 117 11.75 4.87 11.48
N ARG A 118 12.93 4.41 11.06
CA ARG A 118 13.43 4.55 9.69
C ARG A 118 12.57 3.79 8.68
N VAL A 119 12.36 2.49 8.90
CA VAL A 119 11.53 1.65 8.03
C VAL A 119 10.10 2.20 7.95
N GLY A 120 9.56 2.66 9.08
CA GLY A 120 8.27 3.32 9.13
C GLY A 120 8.21 4.61 8.32
N ALA A 121 9.24 5.45 8.38
CA ALA A 121 9.32 6.68 7.60
C ALA A 121 9.41 6.41 6.09
N ASP A 122 10.27 5.46 5.69
CA ASP A 122 10.44 5.06 4.29
C ASP A 122 9.14 4.48 3.73
N PHE A 123 8.46 3.64 4.51
CA PHE A 123 7.16 3.09 4.15
C PHE A 123 6.05 4.14 4.07
N LEU A 124 5.97 5.07 5.04
CA LEU A 124 4.99 6.16 5.01
C LEU A 124 5.18 7.07 3.80
N GLU A 125 6.43 7.37 3.44
CA GLU A 125 6.73 8.17 2.26
C GLU A 125 6.32 7.44 0.97
N TYR A 126 6.62 6.13 0.88
CA TYR A 126 6.19 5.29 -0.24
C TYR A 126 4.66 5.24 -0.38
N THR A 127 3.94 4.96 0.72
CA THR A 127 2.46 4.90 0.70
C THR A 127 1.84 6.25 0.35
N ARG A 128 2.43 7.35 0.81
CA ARG A 128 2.03 8.71 0.42
C ARG A 128 2.17 8.95 -1.08
N ARG A 129 3.30 8.57 -1.68
CA ARG A 129 3.51 8.68 -3.14
C ARG A 129 2.50 7.85 -3.94
N CYS A 130 2.26 6.61 -3.52
CA CYS A 130 1.25 5.74 -4.11
C CYS A 130 -0.14 6.42 -4.09
N HIS A 131 -0.54 6.95 -2.92
CA HIS A 131 -1.84 7.57 -2.76
C HIS A 131 -1.99 8.84 -3.61
N LEU A 132 -0.96 9.69 -3.67
CA LEU A 132 -0.96 10.89 -4.52
C LEU A 132 -1.10 10.53 -6.00
N SER A 133 -0.42 9.48 -6.46
CA SER A 133 -0.51 8.98 -7.84
C SER A 133 -1.94 8.50 -8.19
N ILE A 134 -2.56 7.73 -7.29
CA ILE A 134 -3.95 7.28 -7.42
C ILE A 134 -4.92 8.47 -7.48
N GLN A 135 -4.74 9.45 -6.58
CA GLN A 135 -5.58 10.65 -6.53
C GLN A 135 -5.46 11.49 -7.82
N ARG A 136 -4.23 11.74 -8.30
CA ARG A 136 -3.98 12.47 -9.56
C ARG A 136 -4.71 11.81 -10.73
N ARG A 137 -4.55 10.49 -10.91
CA ARG A 137 -5.24 9.73 -11.97
C ARG A 137 -6.76 9.78 -11.86
N ARG A 138 -7.30 9.74 -10.64
CA ARG A 138 -8.74 9.89 -10.42
C ARG A 138 -9.22 11.28 -10.84
N ALA A 139 -8.47 12.33 -10.50
CA ALA A 139 -8.77 13.70 -10.91
C ALA A 139 -8.71 13.86 -12.44
N ASP A 140 -7.70 13.28 -13.10
CA ASP A 140 -7.55 13.31 -14.56
C ASP A 140 -8.72 12.62 -15.27
N ARG A 141 -9.15 11.46 -14.77
CA ARG A 141 -10.32 10.74 -15.30
C ARG A 141 -11.60 11.56 -15.17
N VAL A 142 -11.83 12.18 -14.02
CA VAL A 142 -13.00 13.05 -13.80
C VAL A 142 -12.95 14.26 -14.73
N SER A 143 -11.78 14.90 -14.88
CA SER A 143 -11.58 16.01 -15.81
C SER A 143 -11.83 15.62 -17.25
N ALA A 144 -11.35 14.44 -17.68
CA ALA A 144 -11.60 13.90 -19.02
C ALA A 144 -13.10 13.66 -19.27
N ILE A 145 -13.81 13.03 -18.31
CA ILE A 145 -15.27 12.81 -18.40
C ILE A 145 -16.01 14.15 -18.49
N ARG A 146 -15.66 15.12 -17.64
CA ARG A 146 -16.24 16.47 -17.69
C ARG A 146 -16.01 17.13 -19.04
N ALA A 147 -14.82 16.98 -19.62
CA ALA A 147 -14.50 17.54 -20.93
C ALA A 147 -15.23 16.85 -22.10
N VAL A 148 -15.60 15.57 -21.97
CA VAL A 148 -16.47 14.86 -22.93
C VAL A 148 -17.91 15.36 -22.82
N ILE A 149 -18.44 15.44 -21.60
CA ILE A 149 -19.79 15.97 -21.34
C ILE A 149 -19.91 17.41 -21.85
N ALA A 150 -18.93 18.28 -21.54
CA ALA A 150 -18.91 19.68 -21.95
C ALA A 150 -18.80 19.86 -23.48
N ARG A 151 -18.24 18.88 -24.21
CA ARG A 151 -18.13 18.90 -25.67
C ARG A 151 -19.37 18.36 -26.38
N GLY A 152 -20.42 17.95 -25.66
CA GLY A 152 -21.65 17.44 -26.24
C GLY A 152 -21.51 16.10 -26.98
N THR A 153 -20.35 15.46 -26.89
CA THR A 153 -20.07 14.16 -27.50
C THR A 153 -20.48 13.03 -26.56
N VAL A 154 -21.77 12.92 -26.30
CA VAL A 154 -22.36 11.71 -25.72
C VAL A 154 -23.01 10.94 -26.87
N PRO A 155 -22.48 9.78 -27.32
CA PRO A 155 -23.34 8.82 -27.98
C PRO A 155 -24.31 8.34 -26.90
N LEU A 156 -25.55 8.84 -26.94
CA LEU A 156 -26.69 8.28 -26.21
C LEU A 156 -26.96 6.87 -26.75
N ALA A 157 -26.10 5.93 -26.38
CA ALA A 157 -26.40 4.50 -26.35
C ALA A 157 -26.43 4.04 -24.90
N ALA A 158 -27.09 4.83 -24.04
CA ALA A 158 -27.68 4.29 -22.83
C ALA A 158 -28.99 3.62 -23.27
N SER A 159 -28.92 2.34 -23.61
CA SER A 159 -30.09 1.47 -23.64
C SER A 159 -30.67 1.47 -22.24
N TYR A 160 -31.58 2.41 -22.00
CA TYR A 160 -32.51 2.37 -20.89
C TYR A 160 -33.35 1.11 -21.10
N VAL A 161 -32.98 0.02 -20.44
CA VAL A 161 -33.86 -1.13 -20.28
C VAL A 161 -34.75 -0.77 -19.10
N PRO A 162 -36.04 -0.46 -19.30
CA PRO A 162 -36.93 -0.24 -18.18
C PRO A 162 -37.01 -1.54 -17.39
N TRP A 163 -36.75 -1.43 -16.08
CA TRP A 163 -36.95 -2.50 -15.13
C TRP A 163 -38.45 -2.83 -15.11
N THR A 164 -38.86 -3.77 -15.95
CA THR A 164 -40.20 -4.37 -15.86
C THR A 164 -40.14 -5.38 -14.73
N GLY A 165 -40.39 -4.89 -13.51
CA GLY A 165 -40.79 -5.75 -12.43
C GLY A 165 -42.06 -6.49 -12.86
N CYS A 166 -42.00 -7.81 -12.91
CA CYS A 166 -43.16 -8.67 -12.87
C CYS A 166 -42.88 -9.80 -11.87
N SER A 167 -43.90 -9.99 -11.06
CA SER A 167 -44.04 -10.79 -9.85
C SER A 167 -43.83 -12.29 -10.03
#